data_AF-A0A3D8I971-F1
#
_entry.id   AF-A0A3D8I971-F1
#
_cell.length_a   1.000
_cell.length_b   1.000
_cell.length_c   1.000
_cell.angle_alpha   90.00
_cell.angle_beta   90.00
_cell.angle_gamma   90.00
#
_symmetry.space_group_name_H-M   'P 1'
#
loop_
_entity.id
_entity.type
_entity.pdbx_description
1 polymer ?
#
loop_
_entity_poly.entity_id
_entity_poly.type
_entity_poly.pdbx_seq_one_letter_code
_entity_poly.pdbx_strand_id
1 'polypeptide(L)'
;MNLFKSVISYIKNTEIYKQYRYYRKEKGGFEYDVKYFTTRHRAIFGYTPDFSNPQTFNEKIIHRILYDRNPIYTILADKLKARIYIAQQLKSLAYNQEHTHIDNHQDSRILMGGGGG
;
A
#
# COMPACT_ATOMS: atom_id res chain seq x y z
N MET A 1 9.16 13.15 20.91
CA MET A 1 9.76 11.80 20.99
C MET A 1 8.61 10.80 20.97
N ASN A 2 8.36 10.11 19.84
CA ASN A 2 7.13 9.30 19.68
C ASN A 2 7.17 8.06 20.59
N LEU A 3 6.40 8.08 21.67
CA LEU A 3 6.28 7.02 22.67
C LEU A 3 6.12 5.63 22.03
N PHE A 4 5.35 5.54 20.94
CA PHE A 4 5.17 4.32 20.13
C PHE A 4 6.47 3.74 19.58
N LYS A 5 7.41 4.58 19.10
CA LYS A 5 8.71 4.11 18.59
C LYS A 5 9.55 3.52 19.73
N SER A 6 9.47 4.11 20.92
CA SER A 6 10.18 3.63 22.12
C SER A 6 9.64 2.26 22.57
N VAL A 7 8.32 2.09 22.60
CA VAL A 7 7.66 0.81 22.96
C VAL A 7 7.99 -0.29 21.94
N ILE A 8 7.90 0.00 20.64
CA ILE A 8 8.27 -0.97 19.60
C ILE A 8 9.75 -1.37 19.72
N SER A 9 10.63 -0.42 20.02
CA SER A 9 12.05 -0.70 20.25
C SER A 9 12.27 -1.62 21.44
N TYR A 10 11.58 -1.37 22.56
CA TYR A 10 11.63 -2.23 23.74
C TYR A 10 11.17 -3.66 23.43
N ILE A 11 10.02 -3.81 22.78
CA ILE A 11 9.47 -5.12 22.38
C ILE A 11 10.47 -5.88 21.50
N LYS A 12 11.07 -5.20 20.50
CA LYS A 12 12.02 -5.82 19.59
C LYS A 12 13.31 -6.28 20.27
N ASN A 13 13.66 -5.71 21.42
CA ASN A 13 14.84 -6.08 22.20
C ASN A 13 14.59 -7.22 23.18
N THR A 14 13.34 -7.62 23.41
CA THR A 14 13.00 -8.75 24.27
C THR A 14 13.54 -10.07 23.71
N GLU A 15 13.99 -10.95 24.59
CA GLU A 15 14.48 -12.28 24.21
C GLU A 15 13.41 -13.07 23.44
N ILE A 16 12.16 -12.97 23.88
CA ILE A 16 11.01 -13.60 23.22
C ILE A 16 10.91 -13.18 21.74
N TYR A 17 11.00 -11.89 21.44
CA TYR A 17 10.91 -11.41 20.06
C TYR A 17 12.13 -11.83 19.23
N LYS A 18 13.33 -11.80 19.81
CA LYS A 18 14.56 -12.26 19.15
C LYS A 18 14.48 -13.74 18.80
N GLN A 19 14.05 -14.58 19.74
CA GLN A 19 13.82 -16.01 19.54
C GLN A 19 12.77 -16.24 18.45
N TYR A 20 11.61 -15.60 18.52
CA TYR A 20 10.58 -15.67 17.47
C TYR A 20 11.13 -15.31 16.09
N ARG A 21 11.88 -14.19 15.99
CA ARG A 21 12.48 -13.73 14.74
C ARG A 21 13.55 -14.69 14.23
N TYR A 22 14.34 -15.27 15.12
CA TYR A 22 15.35 -16.28 14.79
C TYR A 22 14.69 -17.52 14.21
N TYR A 23 13.72 -18.13 14.93
CA TYR A 23 12.95 -19.27 14.43
C TYR A 23 12.27 -18.97 13.09
N ARG A 24 11.68 -17.79 12.92
CA ARG A 24 11.04 -17.38 11.65
C ARG A 24 12.04 -17.21 10.51
N LYS A 25 13.25 -16.73 10.79
CA LYS A 25 14.33 -16.57 9.79
C LYS A 25 14.95 -17.91 9.42
N GLU A 26 15.18 -18.79 10.39
CA GLU A 26 15.77 -20.11 10.16
C GLU A 26 14.82 -21.10 9.48
N LYS A 27 13.51 -21.05 9.80
CA LYS A 27 12.53 -22.01 9.28
C LYS A 27 11.86 -21.61 7.97
N GLY A 28 12.37 -20.59 7.27
CA GLY A 28 11.77 -20.16 6.00
C GLY A 28 10.33 -19.69 6.19
N GLY A 29 10.14 -18.59 6.94
CA GLY A 29 8.80 -18.06 7.23
C GLY A 29 7.97 -17.78 5.97
N PHE A 30 8.63 -17.49 4.85
CA PHE A 30 7.97 -17.31 3.57
C PHE A 30 7.42 -18.64 3.02
N GLU A 31 8.24 -19.70 2.98
CA GLU A 31 7.85 -21.03 2.53
C GLU A 31 6.71 -21.61 3.39
N TYR A 32 6.77 -21.36 4.70
CA TYR A 32 5.69 -21.73 5.61
C TYR A 32 4.39 -21.00 5.30
N ASP A 33 4.45 -19.68 5.07
CA ASP A 33 3.27 -18.87 4.71
C ASP A 33 2.67 -19.35 3.37
N VAL A 34 3.50 -19.60 2.34
CA VAL A 34 3.04 -20.15 1.05
C VAL A 34 2.32 -21.48 1.27
N LYS A 35 2.95 -22.43 1.98
CA LYS A 35 2.36 -23.75 2.24
C LYS A 35 1.03 -23.64 3.00
N TYR A 36 0.96 -22.75 3.99
CA TYR A 36 -0.26 -22.48 4.75
C TYR A 36 -1.38 -22.02 3.84
N PHE A 37 -1.13 -20.99 3.01
CA PHE A 37 -2.15 -20.47 2.10
C PHE A 37 -2.56 -21.49 1.03
N THR A 38 -1.62 -22.25 0.47
CA THR A 38 -1.93 -23.27 -0.55
C THR A 38 -2.83 -24.36 0.03
N THR A 39 -2.50 -24.84 1.23
CA THR A 39 -3.29 -25.88 1.91
C THR A 39 -4.70 -25.37 2.23
N ARG A 40 -4.80 -24.15 2.75
CA ARG A 40 -6.09 -23.54 3.10
C ARG A 40 -6.95 -23.26 1.87
N HIS A 41 -6.37 -22.72 0.81
CA HIS A 41 -7.08 -22.43 -0.44
C HIS A 41 -7.61 -23.72 -1.07
N ARG A 42 -6.79 -24.77 -1.11
CA ARG A 42 -7.21 -26.08 -1.62
C ARG A 42 -8.35 -26.67 -0.82
N ALA A 43 -8.34 -26.53 0.51
CA ALA A 43 -9.42 -27.02 1.37
C ALA A 43 -10.76 -26.27 1.14
N ILE A 44 -10.71 -24.98 0.78
CA ILE A 44 -11.91 -24.15 0.59
C ILE A 44 -12.44 -24.26 -0.85
N PHE A 45 -11.56 -24.22 -1.84
CA PHE A 45 -11.94 -24.10 -3.26
C PHE A 45 -11.75 -25.39 -4.08
N GLY A 46 -11.11 -26.42 -3.52
CA GLY A 46 -10.97 -27.74 -4.16
C GLY A 46 -9.86 -27.86 -5.22
N TYR A 47 -9.06 -26.82 -5.46
CA TYR A 47 -7.92 -26.86 -6.37
C TYR A 47 -6.64 -26.29 -5.74
N THR A 48 -5.49 -26.68 -6.28
CA THR A 48 -4.19 -26.13 -5.87
C THR A 48 -3.96 -24.80 -6.60
N PRO A 49 -3.87 -23.66 -5.88
CA PRO A 49 -3.63 -22.37 -6.52
C PRO A 49 -2.17 -22.21 -6.96
N ASP A 50 -1.96 -21.39 -7.98
CA ASP A 50 -0.65 -20.82 -8.30
C ASP A 50 -0.62 -19.35 -7.85
N PHE A 51 -0.04 -19.10 -6.68
CA PHE A 51 0.07 -17.73 -6.19
C PHE A 51 1.10 -16.90 -6.94
N SER A 52 2.01 -17.49 -7.73
CA SER A 52 2.98 -16.74 -8.53
C SER A 52 2.34 -16.14 -9.79
N ASN A 53 1.30 -16.80 -10.31
CA ASN A 53 0.51 -16.34 -11.45
C ASN A 53 -1.00 -16.34 -11.12
N PRO A 54 -1.45 -15.43 -10.23
CA PRO A 54 -2.78 -15.47 -9.65
C PRO A 54 -3.90 -15.13 -10.67
N GLN A 55 -4.85 -16.04 -10.84
CA GLN A 55 -5.97 -15.89 -11.78
C GLN A 55 -7.21 -15.30 -11.11
N THR A 56 -7.63 -15.91 -10.00
CA THR A 56 -8.87 -15.53 -9.30
C THR A 56 -8.67 -14.33 -8.37
N PHE A 57 -9.76 -13.68 -7.97
CA PHE A 57 -9.70 -12.58 -7.00
C PHE A 57 -9.00 -13.00 -5.70
N ASN A 58 -9.33 -14.19 -5.17
CA ASN A 58 -8.76 -14.69 -3.92
C ASN A 58 -7.26 -14.97 -4.06
N GLU A 59 -6.83 -15.57 -5.17
CA GLU A 59 -5.40 -15.74 -5.47
C GLU A 59 -4.68 -14.40 -5.55
N LYS A 60 -5.29 -13.38 -6.17
CA LYS A 60 -4.69 -12.03 -6.26
C LYS A 60 -4.56 -11.34 -4.89
N ILE A 61 -5.46 -11.63 -3.95
CA ILE A 61 -5.33 -11.15 -2.57
C ILE A 61 -4.18 -11.88 -1.87
N ILE A 62 -4.11 -13.21 -1.98
CA ILE A 62 -3.04 -13.99 -1.35
C ILE A 62 -1.66 -13.68 -1.97
N HIS A 63 -1.57 -13.51 -3.28
CA HIS A 63 -0.35 -13.04 -3.95
C HIS A 63 0.12 -11.71 -3.35
N ARG A 64 -0.79 -10.75 -3.14
CA ARG A 64 -0.43 -9.49 -2.47
C ARG A 64 0.07 -9.74 -1.05
N ILE A 65 -0.56 -10.62 -0.27
CA ILE A 65 -0.10 -10.97 1.08
C ILE A 65 1.29 -11.60 1.08
N LEU A 66 1.62 -12.41 0.08
CA LEU A 66 2.89 -13.14 0.02
C LEU A 66 4.04 -12.31 -0.56
N TYR A 67 3.80 -11.63 -1.69
CA TYR A 67 4.84 -11.03 -2.51
C TYR A 67 4.88 -9.50 -2.43
N ASP A 68 3.73 -8.85 -2.25
CA ASP A 68 3.63 -7.39 -2.31
C ASP A 68 3.61 -6.77 -0.91
N ARG A 69 4.64 -5.96 -0.60
CA ARG A 69 4.78 -5.29 0.70
C ARG A 69 4.32 -3.84 0.68
N ASN A 70 3.51 -3.45 -0.31
CA ASN A 70 3.00 -2.09 -0.40
C ASN A 70 2.12 -1.73 0.82
N PRO A 71 2.49 -0.70 1.62
CA PRO A 71 1.76 -0.31 2.82
C PRO A 71 0.33 0.18 2.53
N ILE A 72 0.01 0.54 1.28
CA ILE A 72 -1.34 0.97 0.90
C ILE A 72 -2.39 -0.10 1.21
N TYR A 73 -2.06 -1.38 1.12
CA TYR A 73 -3.03 -2.43 1.42
C TYR A 73 -3.43 -2.47 2.89
N THR A 74 -2.52 -2.12 3.81
CA THR A 74 -2.85 -1.97 5.22
C THR A 74 -3.83 -0.82 5.45
N ILE A 75 -3.70 0.27 4.69
CA ILE A 75 -4.63 1.40 4.73
C ILE A 75 -5.99 0.97 4.16
N LEU A 76 -6.00 0.28 3.02
CA LEU A 76 -7.23 -0.13 2.33
C LEU A 76 -7.99 -1.25 3.05
N ALA A 77 -7.30 -2.11 3.81
CA ALA A 77 -7.93 -3.15 4.62
C ALA A 77 -8.66 -2.59 5.87
N ASP A 78 -8.28 -1.39 6.33
CA ASP A 78 -8.87 -0.73 7.49
C ASP A 78 -9.96 0.25 7.04
N LYS A 79 -11.21 0.01 7.48
CA LYS A 79 -12.38 0.77 7.04
C LYS A 79 -12.27 2.27 7.31
N LEU A 80 -11.72 2.67 8.46
CA LEU A 80 -11.61 4.08 8.83
C LEU A 80 -10.48 4.75 8.06
N LYS A 81 -9.30 4.12 8.01
CA LYS A 81 -8.14 4.64 7.28
C LYS A 81 -8.41 4.75 5.79
N ALA A 82 -9.10 3.76 5.20
CA ALA A 82 -9.50 3.79 3.80
C ALA A 82 -10.39 5.00 3.50
N ARG A 83 -11.40 5.29 4.33
CA ARG A 83 -12.28 6.46 4.17
C ARG A 83 -11.50 7.77 4.23
N ILE A 84 -10.60 7.91 5.21
CA ILE A 84 -9.76 9.10 5.36
C ILE A 84 -8.86 9.26 4.13
N TYR A 85 -8.21 8.18 3.69
CA TYR A 85 -7.34 8.18 2.51
C TYR A 85 -8.10 8.61 1.25
N ILE A 86 -9.27 8.02 0.99
CA ILE A 86 -10.10 8.37 -0.18
C ILE A 86 -10.51 9.85 -0.13
N ALA A 87 -10.98 10.35 1.02
CA ALA A 87 -11.35 11.75 1.16
C ALA A 87 -10.17 12.70 0.89
N GLN A 88 -8.96 12.34 1.34
CA GLN A 88 -7.75 13.11 1.05
C GLN A 88 -7.40 13.10 -0.44
N GLN A 89 -7.47 11.95 -1.11
CA GLN A 89 -7.21 11.86 -2.56
C GLN A 89 -8.25 12.65 -3.37
N LEU A 90 -9.54 12.59 -2.99
CA LEU A 90 -10.56 13.37 -3.68
C LEU A 90 -10.35 14.88 -3.50
N LYS A 91 -9.95 15.32 -2.30
CA LYS A 91 -9.62 16.72 -2.05
C LYS A 91 -8.43 17.20 -2.89
N SER A 92 -7.37 16.41 -3.00
CA SER A 92 -6.21 16.78 -3.83
C SER A 92 -6.56 16.84 -5.31
N LEU A 93 -7.40 15.91 -5.79
CA LEU A 93 -7.89 15.92 -7.17
C LEU A 93 -8.70 17.19 -7.46
N ALA A 94 -9.63 17.57 -6.59
CA ALA A 94 -10.43 18.79 -6.76
C ALA A 94 -9.57 20.07 -6.74
N TYR A 95 -8.58 20.16 -5.84
CA TYR A 95 -7.63 21.27 -5.80
C TYR A 95 -6.85 21.42 -7.11
N ASN A 96 -6.38 20.31 -7.68
CA ASN A 96 -5.65 20.32 -8.95
C ASN A 96 -6.53 20.75 -10.13
N GLN A 97 -7.84 20.49 -10.09
CA GLN A 97 -8.77 20.93 -11.13
C GLN A 97 -9.04 22.43 -11.09
N GLU A 98 -9.08 23.05 -9.91
CA GLU A 98 -9.28 24.50 -9.78
C GLU A 98 -8.03 25.30 -10.19
N HIS A 99 -6.82 24.77 -9.94
CA HIS A 99 -5.58 25.47 -10.26
C HIS A 99 -5.08 25.28 -11.71
N THR A 100 -5.48 24.22 -12.40
CA THR A 100 -5.14 24.02 -13.83
C THR A 100 -5.91 24.94 -14.77
N HIS A 101 -6.98 25.59 -14.31
CA HIS A 101 -7.78 26.52 -15.11
C HIS A 101 -7.34 27.99 -15.03
N ILE A 102 -6.47 28.35 -14.07
CA ILE A 102 -6.05 29.74 -13.82
C ILE A 102 -4.78 30.10 -14.60
N ASP A 103 -3.92 29.11 -14.89
CA ASP A 103 -2.61 29.34 -15.51
C ASP A 103 -2.66 29.51 -17.04
N ASN A 104 -3.77 29.14 -17.69
CA ASN A 104 -3.89 29.20 -19.15
C ASN A 104 -4.38 30.57 -19.69
N HIS A 105 -4.62 31.57 -18.83
CA HIS A 105 -5.23 32.84 -19.25
C HIS A 105 -4.41 34.11 -18.98
N GLN A 106 -3.13 33.99 -18.60
CA GLN A 106 -2.26 35.16 -18.39
C GLN A 106 -1.28 35.47 -19.54
N ASP A 107 -1.02 34.55 -20.48
CA ASP A 107 0.02 34.75 -21.51
C ASP A 107 -0.40 35.50 -22.78
N SER A 108 -1.68 35.92 -22.92
CA SER A 108 -2.14 36.63 -24.13
C SER A 108 -2.15 38.16 -24.04
N ARG A 109 -1.62 38.76 -22.95
CA ARG A 109 -1.66 40.23 -22.73
C ARG A 109 -0.32 40.97 -22.88
N ILE A 110 0.74 40.33 -23.38
CA ILE A 110 2.06 40.99 -23.54
C ILE A 110 2.44 41.26 -25.02
N LEU A 111 1.64 40.87 -26.01
CA LEU A 111 2.04 40.99 -27.44
C LEU A 111 1.37 42.10 -28.27
N MET A 112 0.72 43.10 -27.67
CA MET A 112 0.15 44.24 -28.40
C MET A 112 0.58 45.56 -27.76
N GLY A 113 1.79 46.01 -28.09
CA GLY A 113 2.34 47.28 -27.60
C GLY A 113 3.67 47.65 -28.26
N GLY A 114 3.76 47.52 -29.58
CA GLY A 114 4.95 47.89 -30.34
C GLY A 114 4.57 48.23 -31.79
N GLY A 115 4.05 49.43 -31.99
CA GLY A 115 3.67 49.91 -33.32
C GLY A 115 3.48 51.42 -33.38
N GLY A 116 4.55 52.11 -33.76
CA GLY A 116 4.55 53.32 -34.60
C GLY A 116 4.14 54.67 -34.00
N GLY A 117 5.03 55.67 -34.15
CA GLY A 117 4.73 57.09 -33.93
C GLY A 117 5.95 57.87 -33.48
#